data_AF-A0A4Y2PCW7-F1
#
_entry.id   AF-A0A4Y2PCW7-F1
#
_cell.length_a   1.000
_cell.length_b   1.000
_cell.length_c   1.000
_cell.angle_alpha   90.00
_cell.angle_beta   90.00
_cell.angle_gamma   90.00
#
_symmetry.space_group_name_H-M   'P 1'
#
loop_
_entity.id
_entity.type
_entity.pdbx_description
1 polymer ?
#
loop_
_entity_poly.entity_id
_entity_poly.type
_entity_poly.pdbx_seq_one_letter_code
_entity_poly.pdbx_strand_id
1 'polypeptide(L)'
;MRATRMKRNEIQCNYAQCLRNIEMYLHSPSALIKGVKSTVEYSFIVQRSVTCLDLSLCEFSKFKRKPERESTLANFIKIKFKYLEDEIEKINAIFTEEACKKRLARNRKLLYNYHLDVSKELEVSLRNAEPQDIRKCYSNSVLLNRIVLIYNMYETYLNKIITKTLQETNQKVRLIHQVSKMAKHLNFVSKNKYIRDKGLFFLYLQRADSTVGKDFLIAMDFEDDYYFCLSVDVFEFVLYHVGYDLWSRPSCEDPIHTAIFDYAYVKAGSLLQYRDSPRFCGKLYRIMNSNRLLLSEDELNIAFQNGLITKERYFLIVEILHVLCGQVSGGLKALQMVWRSIPDPFVTLDELTLVFARPPDSRIVQRTRRFVKDITGEDVRDERGHQPRKLKHYCRTLIRRVLSNNKQLSTGIGEMKLPTSIVSFLRLEN
;
A
#
# COMPACT_ATOMS: atom_id res chain seq x y z
N MET A 1 -70.80 -13.51 15.11
CA MET A 1 -69.79 -12.71 14.38
C MET A 1 -68.39 -12.64 15.02
N ARG A 2 -68.14 -13.11 16.27
CA ARG A 2 -66.79 -13.11 16.87
C ARG A 2 -65.90 -14.31 16.51
N ALA A 3 -66.48 -15.47 16.16
CA ALA A 3 -65.71 -16.69 15.85
C ALA A 3 -64.99 -16.66 14.48
N THR A 4 -65.50 -15.91 13.51
CA THR A 4 -64.90 -15.79 12.16
C THR A 4 -63.71 -14.83 12.10
N ARG A 5 -63.60 -13.91 13.08
CA ARG A 5 -62.48 -12.94 13.17
C ARG A 5 -61.23 -13.53 13.84
N MET A 6 -61.41 -14.46 14.79
CA MET A 6 -60.29 -15.21 15.40
C MET A 6 -59.60 -16.15 14.41
N LYS A 7 -60.35 -16.88 13.58
CA LYS A 7 -59.74 -17.78 12.57
C LYS A 7 -58.94 -17.04 11.49
N ARG A 8 -59.34 -15.83 11.08
CA ARG A 8 -58.55 -15.02 10.12
C ARG A 8 -57.24 -14.51 10.72
N ASN A 9 -57.26 -14.12 12.00
CA ASN A 9 -56.06 -13.65 12.70
C ASN A 9 -55.09 -14.81 13.02
N GLU A 10 -55.58 -16.01 13.36
CA GLU A 10 -54.73 -17.20 13.53
C GLU A 10 -54.10 -17.69 12.22
N ILE A 11 -54.84 -17.62 11.10
CA ILE A 11 -54.31 -17.99 9.78
C ILE A 11 -53.27 -16.96 9.30
N GLN A 12 -53.49 -15.65 9.51
CA GLN A 12 -52.49 -14.61 9.20
C GLN A 12 -51.26 -14.68 10.12
N CYS A 13 -51.43 -15.03 11.40
CA CYS A 13 -50.31 -15.20 12.33
C CYS A 13 -49.48 -16.44 11.95
N ASN A 14 -50.12 -17.55 11.55
CA ASN A 14 -49.42 -18.73 11.05
C ASN A 14 -48.74 -18.50 9.71
N TYR A 15 -49.31 -17.70 8.79
CA TYR A 15 -48.66 -17.39 7.52
C TYR A 15 -47.46 -16.44 7.69
N ALA A 16 -47.57 -15.45 8.58
CA ALA A 16 -46.45 -14.56 8.92
C ALA A 16 -45.36 -15.26 9.76
N GLN A 17 -45.72 -16.26 10.57
CA GLN A 17 -44.76 -17.11 11.28
C GLN A 17 -44.10 -18.11 10.32
N CYS A 18 -44.84 -18.64 9.34
CA CYS A 18 -44.30 -19.52 8.30
C CYS A 18 -43.39 -18.74 7.35
N LEU A 19 -43.75 -17.52 6.95
CA LEU A 19 -42.90 -16.61 6.18
C LEU A 19 -41.68 -16.15 6.97
N ARG A 20 -41.80 -15.86 8.28
CA ARG A 20 -40.63 -15.57 9.13
C ARG A 20 -39.73 -16.77 9.33
N ASN A 21 -40.28 -17.99 9.42
CA ASN A 21 -39.48 -19.21 9.45
C ASN A 21 -38.79 -19.42 8.10
N ILE A 22 -39.47 -19.20 6.98
CA ILE A 22 -38.88 -19.25 5.62
C ILE A 22 -37.81 -18.16 5.45
N GLU A 23 -38.02 -16.93 5.93
CA GLU A 23 -37.01 -15.86 5.96
C GLU A 23 -35.82 -16.20 6.88
N MET A 24 -36.03 -16.93 7.98
CA MET A 24 -34.96 -17.47 8.80
C MET A 24 -34.17 -18.61 8.10
N TYR A 25 -34.80 -19.27 7.12
CA TYR A 25 -34.18 -20.26 6.21
C TYR A 25 -33.67 -19.65 4.90
N LEU A 26 -33.90 -18.35 4.64
CA LEU A 26 -33.33 -17.61 3.50
C LEU A 26 -31.86 -17.19 3.74
N HIS A 27 -31.25 -17.60 4.85
CA HIS A 27 -29.81 -17.78 4.88
C HIS A 27 -29.47 -19.04 4.08
N SER A 28 -29.03 -18.85 2.83
CA SER A 28 -28.51 -19.92 1.96
C SER A 28 -27.72 -20.93 2.79
N PRO A 29 -28.10 -22.23 2.80
CA PRO A 29 -27.54 -23.18 3.74
C PRO A 29 -26.02 -23.23 3.60
N SER A 30 -25.34 -22.87 4.68
CA SER A 30 -23.92 -22.58 4.68
C SER A 30 -23.17 -23.44 5.70
N ALA A 31 -21.98 -23.90 5.33
CA ALA A 31 -21.06 -24.60 6.23
C ALA A 31 -19.84 -23.74 6.56
N LEU A 32 -19.45 -23.74 7.82
CA LEU A 32 -18.25 -23.06 8.31
C LEU A 32 -17.04 -24.00 8.24
N ILE A 33 -16.02 -23.62 7.49
CA ILE A 33 -14.72 -24.33 7.51
C ILE A 33 -13.92 -23.83 8.70
N LYS A 34 -13.55 -24.77 9.59
CA LYS A 34 -12.69 -24.53 10.75
C LYS A 34 -11.38 -25.27 10.62
N GLY A 35 -10.29 -24.58 10.97
CA GLY A 35 -8.95 -25.16 11.08
C GLY A 35 -8.22 -25.33 9.75
N VAL A 36 -6.90 -25.43 9.82
CA VAL A 36 -6.02 -25.40 8.63
C VAL A 36 -6.22 -26.59 7.71
N LYS A 37 -6.43 -27.79 8.27
CA LYS A 37 -6.68 -29.01 7.49
C LYS A 37 -7.87 -28.84 6.56
N SER A 38 -9.02 -28.45 7.11
CA SER A 38 -10.23 -28.19 6.34
C SER A 38 -10.01 -27.11 5.29
N THR A 39 -9.27 -26.04 5.62
CA THR A 39 -8.94 -24.98 4.67
C THR A 39 -8.06 -25.46 3.50
N VAL A 40 -7.11 -26.37 3.75
CA VAL A 40 -6.29 -26.99 2.71
C VAL A 40 -7.11 -28.00 1.89
N GLU A 41 -7.90 -28.86 2.53
CA GLU A 41 -8.78 -29.85 1.86
C GLU A 41 -9.78 -29.18 0.91
N TYR A 42 -10.37 -28.05 1.32
CA TYR A 42 -11.38 -27.34 0.54
C TYR A 42 -10.82 -26.14 -0.25
N SER A 43 -9.49 -25.99 -0.29
CA SER A 43 -8.80 -24.91 -1.03
C SER A 43 -9.17 -24.87 -2.51
N PHE A 44 -9.44 -26.01 -3.15
CA PHE A 44 -9.85 -26.07 -4.55
C PHE A 44 -11.20 -25.39 -4.83
N ILE A 45 -12.12 -25.43 -3.87
CA ILE A 45 -13.42 -24.77 -3.94
C ILE A 45 -13.23 -23.25 -3.77
N VAL A 46 -12.38 -22.85 -2.83
CA VAL A 46 -12.10 -21.45 -2.48
C VAL A 46 -11.31 -20.73 -3.58
N GLN A 47 -10.32 -21.41 -4.17
CA GLN A 47 -9.39 -20.85 -5.15
C GLN A 47 -9.78 -21.14 -6.61
N ARG A 48 -10.94 -21.78 -6.83
CA ARG A 48 -11.40 -22.24 -8.16
C ARG A 48 -10.34 -23.09 -8.90
N SER A 49 -9.58 -23.87 -8.15
CA SER A 49 -8.57 -24.78 -8.70
C SER A 49 -9.22 -26.07 -9.21
N VAL A 50 -8.61 -26.69 -10.23
CA VAL A 50 -9.07 -27.95 -10.81
C VAL A 50 -8.85 -29.13 -9.84
N THR A 51 -7.90 -29.00 -8.91
CA THR A 51 -7.55 -30.02 -7.91
C THR A 51 -7.35 -29.40 -6.53
N CYS A 52 -7.52 -30.22 -5.47
CA CYS A 52 -7.05 -29.88 -4.12
C CYS A 52 -5.58 -29.46 -4.17
N LEU A 53 -5.18 -28.53 -3.29
CA LEU A 53 -3.79 -28.11 -3.18
C LEU A 53 -2.92 -29.32 -2.86
N ASP A 54 -2.37 -29.94 -3.89
CA ASP A 54 -1.46 -31.07 -3.77
C ASP A 54 -0.10 -30.53 -3.36
N LEU A 55 0.07 -30.44 -2.04
CA LEU A 55 1.31 -30.00 -1.43
C LEU A 55 2.48 -30.92 -1.80
N SER A 56 2.26 -32.15 -2.31
CA SER A 56 3.29 -33.07 -2.78
C SER A 56 3.87 -32.70 -4.15
N LEU A 57 3.10 -32.02 -4.99
CA LEU A 57 3.54 -31.51 -6.30
C LEU A 57 4.23 -30.15 -6.25
N CYS A 58 4.17 -29.47 -5.10
CA CYS A 58 4.86 -28.20 -4.91
C CYS A 58 6.38 -28.42 -5.04
N GLU A 59 7.11 -27.52 -5.70
CA GLU A 59 8.59 -27.56 -5.80
C GLU A 59 9.27 -27.51 -4.42
N PHE A 60 8.51 -27.11 -3.39
CA PHE A 60 8.87 -27.04 -1.97
C PHE A 60 8.29 -28.19 -1.13
N SER A 61 7.67 -29.18 -1.77
CA SER A 61 7.32 -30.41 -1.09
C SER A 61 8.61 -31.14 -0.74
N LYS A 62 8.78 -31.49 0.53
CA LYS A 62 9.92 -32.31 0.98
C LYS A 62 9.96 -33.69 0.30
N PHE A 63 8.97 -34.05 -0.53
CA PHE A 63 8.79 -35.39 -1.06
C PHE A 63 9.73 -35.73 -2.23
N LYS A 64 10.59 -34.81 -2.69
CA LYS A 64 11.59 -35.11 -3.74
C LYS A 64 13.02 -35.33 -3.27
N ARG A 65 13.39 -35.10 -2.00
CA ARG A 65 14.79 -35.32 -1.55
C ARG A 65 14.89 -35.95 -0.16
N LYS A 66 15.76 -36.97 -0.08
CA LYS A 66 16.17 -37.68 1.14
C LYS A 66 16.58 -36.71 2.26
N PRO A 67 16.37 -37.09 3.53
CA PRO A 67 16.51 -36.20 4.66
C PRO A 67 17.99 -36.03 5.02
N GLU A 68 18.63 -35.01 4.47
CA GLU A 68 19.90 -34.54 5.00
C GLU A 68 19.78 -33.06 5.36
N ARG A 69 19.84 -32.82 6.68
CA ARG A 69 19.72 -31.55 7.42
C ARG A 69 18.30 -30.98 7.47
N GLU A 70 17.62 -31.31 8.57
CA GLU A 70 16.34 -30.71 8.97
C GLU A 70 16.46 -29.17 9.01
N SER A 71 15.80 -28.51 8.07
CA SER A 71 15.65 -27.06 8.09
C SER A 71 14.66 -26.63 9.17
N THR A 72 14.79 -25.42 9.68
CA THR A 72 13.84 -24.79 10.62
C THR A 72 12.40 -24.75 10.05
N LEU A 73 12.24 -24.86 8.71
CA LEU A 73 10.96 -25.11 8.02
C LEU A 73 10.30 -26.37 8.52
N ALA A 74 11.08 -27.45 8.51
CA ALA A 74 10.65 -28.77 8.86
C ALA A 74 10.19 -28.80 10.30
N ASN A 75 10.95 -28.18 11.21
CA ASN A 75 10.62 -28.16 12.63
C ASN A 75 9.46 -27.23 12.98
N PHE A 76 9.31 -26.06 12.36
CA PHE A 76 8.17 -25.19 12.68
C PHE A 76 6.87 -25.62 11.95
N ILE A 77 6.96 -26.34 10.82
CA ILE A 77 5.81 -27.10 10.30
C ILE A 77 5.55 -28.29 11.25
N LYS A 78 6.52 -29.17 11.53
CA LYS A 78 6.39 -30.26 12.54
C LYS A 78 5.83 -29.82 13.88
N ILE A 79 6.19 -28.66 14.43
CA ILE A 79 5.83 -28.31 15.82
C ILE A 79 4.44 -27.68 15.89
N LYS A 80 4.05 -26.82 14.94
CA LYS A 80 2.69 -26.23 14.89
C LYS A 80 1.69 -27.05 14.08
N PHE A 81 2.20 -27.91 13.21
CA PHE A 81 1.45 -28.78 12.30
C PHE A 81 1.83 -30.25 12.50
N LYS A 82 2.35 -30.68 13.66
CA LYS A 82 2.61 -32.11 13.96
C LYS A 82 1.40 -32.98 13.72
N TYR A 83 0.24 -32.46 14.17
CA TYR A 83 -1.07 -33.06 13.95
C TYR A 83 -1.57 -32.96 12.50
N LEU A 84 -0.97 -32.08 11.69
CA LEU A 84 -1.29 -31.90 10.27
C LEU A 84 -0.37 -32.75 9.37
N GLU A 85 0.89 -33.02 9.72
CA GLU A 85 1.82 -33.82 8.89
C GLU A 85 1.35 -35.28 8.77
N ASP A 86 0.95 -35.92 9.88
CA ASP A 86 0.40 -37.30 9.87
C ASP A 86 -0.96 -37.40 9.16
N GLU A 87 -1.68 -36.29 8.99
CA GLU A 87 -2.98 -36.23 8.33
C GLU A 87 -2.92 -35.71 6.88
N ILE A 88 -1.94 -34.87 6.52
CA ILE A 88 -1.73 -34.34 5.16
C ILE A 88 -1.08 -35.36 4.25
N GLU A 89 -0.17 -36.21 4.75
CA GLU A 89 0.37 -37.35 3.98
C GLU A 89 -0.73 -38.32 3.48
N LYS A 90 -1.93 -38.24 4.07
CA LYS A 90 -3.11 -39.02 3.66
C LYS A 90 -4.06 -38.27 2.71
N ILE A 91 -3.80 -37.00 2.36
CA ILE A 91 -4.64 -36.20 1.45
C ILE A 91 -4.21 -36.43 -0.01
N ASN A 92 -4.11 -37.69 -0.43
CA ASN A 92 -4.17 -38.06 -1.85
C ASN A 92 -5.63 -38.18 -2.31
N ALA A 93 -6.53 -37.36 -1.76
CA ALA A 93 -7.96 -37.44 -1.98
C ALA A 93 -8.40 -36.32 -2.92
N ILE A 94 -8.80 -36.70 -4.14
CA ILE A 94 -9.54 -35.81 -5.02
C ILE A 94 -10.89 -35.54 -4.37
N PHE A 95 -11.07 -34.34 -3.83
CA PHE A 95 -12.36 -33.91 -3.32
C PHE A 95 -13.18 -33.33 -4.47
N THR A 96 -14.30 -33.98 -4.78
CA THR A 96 -15.33 -33.36 -5.62
C THR A 96 -16.16 -32.40 -4.77
N GLU A 97 -16.84 -31.46 -5.43
CA GLU A 97 -17.80 -30.58 -4.75
C GLU A 97 -18.84 -31.39 -3.97
N GLU A 98 -19.26 -32.53 -4.53
CA GLU A 98 -20.21 -33.45 -3.91
C GLU A 98 -19.65 -34.17 -2.68
N ALA A 99 -18.37 -34.56 -2.71
CA ALA A 99 -17.69 -35.11 -1.53
C ALA A 99 -17.61 -34.07 -0.40
N CYS A 100 -17.42 -32.79 -0.74
CA CYS A 100 -17.43 -31.69 0.21
C CYS A 100 -18.84 -31.52 0.84
N LYS A 101 -19.89 -31.48 0.01
CA LYS A 101 -21.29 -31.40 0.46
C LYS A 101 -21.65 -32.56 1.39
N LYS A 102 -21.22 -33.80 1.07
CA LYS A 102 -21.42 -34.99 1.92
C LYS A 102 -20.78 -34.86 3.31
N ARG A 103 -19.60 -34.25 3.40
CA ARG A 103 -18.87 -34.10 4.67
C ARG A 103 -19.41 -32.96 5.52
N LEU A 104 -19.80 -31.86 4.88
CA LEU A 104 -20.17 -30.63 5.58
C LEU A 104 -21.66 -30.56 5.93
N ALA A 105 -22.56 -31.14 5.12
CA ALA A 105 -23.98 -31.24 5.42
C ALA A 105 -24.31 -32.61 6.03
N ARG A 106 -24.40 -32.68 7.36
CA ARG A 106 -24.61 -33.94 8.11
C ARG A 106 -25.84 -34.74 7.65
N ASN A 107 -26.91 -34.03 7.27
CA ASN A 107 -28.17 -34.63 6.85
C ASN A 107 -28.19 -35.02 5.36
N ARG A 108 -27.13 -34.70 4.60
CA ARG A 108 -27.04 -35.04 3.17
C ARG A 108 -27.02 -36.53 2.91
N LYS A 109 -26.55 -37.34 3.86
CA LYS A 109 -26.61 -38.81 3.78
C LYS A 109 -28.03 -39.33 3.57
N LEU A 110 -29.05 -38.58 4.01
CA LEU A 110 -30.46 -38.95 3.79
C LEU A 110 -30.80 -39.02 2.30
N LEU A 111 -30.32 -38.10 1.47
CA LEU A 111 -30.55 -38.15 0.02
C LEU A 111 -30.04 -39.46 -0.59
N TYR A 112 -28.83 -39.86 -0.18
CA TYR A 112 -28.21 -41.09 -0.66
C TYR A 112 -28.89 -42.35 -0.17
N ASN A 113 -29.29 -42.37 1.10
CA ASN A 113 -30.00 -43.51 1.69
C ASN A 113 -31.36 -43.75 1.00
N TYR A 114 -31.98 -42.71 0.46
CA TYR A 114 -33.28 -42.77 -0.22
C TYR A 114 -33.19 -42.64 -1.75
N HIS A 115 -31.98 -42.70 -2.34
CA HIS A 115 -31.74 -42.53 -3.77
C HIS A 115 -32.40 -41.27 -4.38
N LEU A 116 -32.39 -40.17 -3.63
CA LEU A 116 -32.94 -38.89 -4.03
C LEU A 116 -31.86 -38.01 -4.66
N ASP A 117 -32.17 -37.46 -5.83
CA ASP A 117 -31.34 -36.46 -6.49
C ASP A 117 -31.82 -35.03 -6.16
N VAL A 118 -30.88 -34.09 -6.08
CA VAL A 118 -31.18 -32.68 -5.84
C VAL A 118 -31.18 -31.93 -7.15
N SER A 119 -32.25 -31.18 -7.44
CA SER A 119 -32.30 -30.31 -8.61
C SER A 119 -31.20 -29.25 -8.57
N LYS A 120 -30.58 -29.00 -9.73
CA LYS A 120 -29.56 -27.95 -9.92
C LYS A 120 -30.08 -26.54 -9.62
N GLU A 121 -31.40 -26.35 -9.60
CA GLU A 121 -32.05 -25.08 -9.25
C GLU A 121 -32.07 -24.83 -7.73
N LEU A 122 -32.05 -25.90 -6.93
CA LEU A 122 -32.10 -25.83 -5.46
C LEU A 122 -30.71 -25.79 -4.83
N GLU A 123 -29.71 -26.34 -5.53
CA GLU A 123 -28.35 -26.43 -5.03
C GLU A 123 -27.31 -25.75 -5.94
N VAL A 124 -26.70 -24.68 -5.42
CA VAL A 124 -25.75 -23.83 -6.16
C VAL A 124 -24.33 -24.39 -6.04
N SER A 125 -23.47 -24.08 -7.02
CA SER A 125 -22.06 -24.45 -6.92
C SER A 125 -21.35 -23.75 -5.76
N LEU A 126 -20.60 -24.52 -4.97
CA LEU A 126 -19.78 -24.02 -3.87
C LEU A 126 -18.56 -23.20 -4.33
N ARG A 127 -18.26 -23.17 -5.63
CA ARG A 127 -17.11 -22.42 -6.23
C ARG A 127 -17.21 -20.90 -6.10
N ASN A 128 -18.32 -20.39 -5.57
CA ASN A 128 -18.56 -18.99 -5.26
C ASN A 128 -18.51 -18.77 -3.74
N ALA A 129 -17.42 -19.19 -3.11
CA ALA A 129 -17.19 -18.94 -1.69
C ALA A 129 -16.93 -17.45 -1.45
N GLU A 130 -17.74 -16.82 -0.62
CA GLU A 130 -17.59 -15.42 -0.25
C GLU A 130 -17.05 -15.31 1.19
N PRO A 131 -15.98 -14.51 1.41
CA PRO A 131 -15.53 -14.17 2.76
C PRO A 131 -16.60 -13.36 3.49
N GLN A 132 -16.98 -13.76 4.71
CA GLN A 132 -17.96 -13.03 5.53
C GLN A 132 -17.55 -12.94 6.99
N ASP A 133 -17.96 -11.85 7.62
CA ASP A 133 -17.88 -11.66 9.07
C ASP A 133 -18.89 -12.56 9.79
N ILE A 134 -18.40 -13.27 10.81
CA ILE A 134 -19.08 -14.44 11.35
C ILE A 134 -20.30 -14.01 12.17
N ARG A 135 -21.51 -14.25 11.63
CA ARG A 135 -22.69 -14.55 12.44
C ARG A 135 -23.21 -15.94 12.08
N LYS A 136 -23.15 -16.83 13.08
CA LYS A 136 -23.72 -18.20 13.18
C LYS A 136 -24.18 -18.85 11.86
N CYS A 137 -23.23 -19.36 11.09
CA CYS A 137 -23.50 -20.18 9.90
C CYS A 137 -23.36 -21.67 10.22
N TYR A 138 -24.41 -22.26 10.81
CA TYR A 138 -24.58 -23.72 10.84
C TYR A 138 -25.99 -24.02 10.36
N SER A 139 -26.10 -24.53 9.14
CA SER A 139 -27.36 -25.06 8.65
C SER A 139 -27.41 -26.57 8.90
N ASN A 140 -28.49 -27.05 9.52
CA ASN A 140 -28.83 -28.48 9.57
C ASN A 140 -29.51 -28.93 8.26
N SER A 141 -29.42 -28.13 7.19
CA SER A 141 -30.01 -28.46 5.90
C SER A 141 -29.32 -29.66 5.25
N VAL A 142 -30.10 -30.36 4.44
CA VAL A 142 -29.65 -31.40 3.51
C VAL A 142 -28.89 -30.78 2.33
N LEU A 143 -29.26 -29.54 1.96
CA LEU A 143 -28.64 -28.74 0.91
C LEU A 143 -27.45 -27.97 1.47
N LEU A 144 -26.40 -27.81 0.66
CA LEU A 144 -25.28 -26.94 0.97
C LEU A 144 -24.99 -26.04 -0.22
N ASN A 145 -25.31 -24.76 -0.07
CA ASN A 145 -25.21 -23.75 -1.12
C ASN A 145 -24.05 -22.79 -0.91
N ARG A 146 -23.43 -22.80 0.28
CA ARG A 146 -22.38 -21.87 0.63
C ARG A 146 -21.35 -22.47 1.56
N ILE A 147 -20.10 -22.06 1.37
CA ILE A 147 -19.03 -22.26 2.34
C ILE A 147 -18.61 -20.89 2.88
N VAL A 148 -18.46 -20.81 4.20
CA VAL A 148 -17.93 -19.62 4.88
C VAL A 148 -16.56 -19.98 5.46
N LEU A 149 -15.56 -19.16 5.15
CA LEU A 149 -14.23 -19.23 5.75
C LEU A 149 -14.14 -18.26 6.93
N ILE A 150 -13.44 -18.67 7.99
CA ILE A 150 -13.05 -17.73 9.05
C ILE A 150 -11.97 -16.81 8.45
N TYR A 151 -12.37 -15.60 8.06
CA TYR A 151 -11.56 -14.62 7.32
C TYR A 151 -10.15 -14.47 7.91
N ASN A 152 -10.07 -14.20 9.22
CA ASN A 152 -8.80 -13.96 9.91
C ASN A 152 -7.87 -15.18 9.95
N MET A 153 -8.43 -16.39 9.98
CA MET A 153 -7.62 -17.61 10.06
C MET A 153 -6.94 -17.88 8.72
N TYR A 154 -7.69 -17.84 7.61
CA TYR A 154 -7.14 -18.09 6.28
C TYR A 154 -6.01 -17.13 5.93
N GLU A 155 -6.26 -15.83 6.12
CA GLU A 155 -5.26 -14.78 5.92
C GLU A 155 -4.00 -15.02 6.77
N THR A 156 -4.18 -15.27 8.07
CA THR A 156 -3.06 -15.47 9.01
C THR A 156 -2.19 -16.66 8.60
N TYR A 157 -2.80 -17.78 8.21
CA TYR A 157 -2.06 -18.98 7.84
C TYR A 157 -1.37 -18.83 6.48
N LEU A 158 -2.07 -18.28 5.48
CA LEU A 158 -1.47 -18.08 4.15
C LEU A 158 -0.28 -17.13 4.23
N ASN A 159 -0.43 -16.00 4.94
CA ASN A 159 0.66 -15.05 5.16
C ASN A 159 1.86 -15.71 5.88
N LYS A 160 1.60 -16.58 6.87
CA LYS A 160 2.66 -17.35 7.55
C LYS A 160 3.39 -18.30 6.61
N ILE A 161 2.65 -19.02 5.76
CA ILE A 161 3.24 -19.94 4.79
C ILE A 161 4.13 -19.15 3.83
N ILE A 162 3.61 -18.10 3.20
CA ILE A 162 4.37 -17.26 2.26
C ILE A 162 5.63 -16.69 2.93
N THR A 163 5.48 -16.11 4.12
CA THR A 163 6.59 -15.53 4.89
C THR A 163 7.69 -16.53 5.14
N LYS A 164 7.33 -17.75 5.56
CA LYS A 164 8.29 -18.78 5.89
C LYS A 164 8.97 -19.36 4.65
N THR A 165 8.20 -19.63 3.60
CA THR A 165 8.75 -20.06 2.30
C THR A 165 9.73 -19.02 1.74
N LEU A 166 9.44 -17.72 1.86
CA LEU A 166 10.35 -16.64 1.47
C LEU A 166 11.69 -16.65 2.24
N GLN A 167 11.69 -17.07 3.51
CA GLN A 167 12.89 -17.13 4.34
C GLN A 167 13.85 -18.23 3.90
N GLU A 168 13.31 -19.38 3.49
CA GLU A 168 14.10 -20.61 3.31
C GLU A 168 14.35 -20.94 1.84
N THR A 169 13.57 -20.40 0.92
CA THR A 169 13.76 -20.65 -0.51
C THR A 169 15.03 -19.98 -1.03
N ASN A 170 15.73 -20.68 -1.93
CA ASN A 170 16.79 -20.11 -2.74
C ASN A 170 16.24 -19.38 -3.98
N GLN A 171 14.99 -19.62 -4.37
CA GLN A 171 14.33 -19.04 -5.53
C GLN A 171 13.45 -17.83 -5.16
N LYS A 172 14.01 -16.86 -4.43
CA LYS A 172 13.25 -15.76 -3.82
C LYS A 172 12.51 -14.90 -4.85
N VAL A 173 13.18 -14.47 -5.92
CA VAL A 173 12.55 -13.64 -6.97
C VAL A 173 11.40 -14.37 -7.66
N ARG A 174 11.55 -15.66 -7.96
CA ARG A 174 10.48 -16.46 -8.57
C ARG A 174 9.27 -16.59 -7.65
N LEU A 175 9.49 -16.82 -6.36
CA LEU A 175 8.42 -16.88 -5.37
C LEU A 175 7.72 -15.51 -5.24
N ILE A 176 8.47 -14.42 -5.20
CA ILE A 176 7.91 -13.05 -5.15
C ILE A 176 7.04 -12.76 -6.37
N HIS A 177 7.48 -13.17 -7.56
CA HIS A 177 6.68 -13.03 -8.78
C HIS A 177 5.36 -13.83 -8.68
N GLN A 178 5.37 -15.04 -8.13
CA GLN A 178 4.16 -15.82 -7.88
C GLN A 178 3.25 -15.17 -6.84
N VAL A 179 3.82 -14.66 -5.74
CA VAL A 179 3.09 -13.93 -4.70
C VAL A 179 2.43 -12.68 -5.26
N SER A 180 3.09 -11.99 -6.18
CA SER A 180 2.51 -10.84 -6.90
C SER A 180 1.25 -11.22 -7.69
N LYS A 181 1.28 -12.36 -8.39
CA LYS A 181 0.11 -12.88 -9.11
C LYS A 181 -1.02 -13.25 -8.14
N MET A 182 -0.69 -13.82 -6.98
CA MET A 182 -1.68 -14.13 -5.95
C MET A 182 -2.30 -12.88 -5.33
N ALA A 183 -1.50 -11.85 -5.05
CA ALA A 183 -1.95 -10.61 -4.43
C ALA A 183 -2.96 -9.84 -5.30
N LYS A 184 -2.90 -9.97 -6.64
CA LYS A 184 -3.93 -9.44 -7.56
C LYS A 184 -5.33 -10.02 -7.30
N HIS A 185 -5.42 -11.20 -6.67
CA HIS A 185 -6.69 -11.86 -6.34
C HIS A 185 -6.98 -11.86 -4.82
N LEU A 186 -5.96 -11.63 -4.00
CA LEU A 186 -6.01 -11.72 -2.53
C LEU A 186 -5.44 -10.45 -1.90
N ASN A 187 -6.29 -9.44 -1.75
CA ASN A 187 -5.91 -8.10 -1.24
C ASN A 187 -5.26 -8.11 0.16
N PHE A 188 -5.42 -9.15 0.97
CA PHE A 188 -4.74 -9.22 2.26
C PHE A 188 -3.25 -9.56 2.13
N VAL A 189 -2.85 -10.22 1.02
CA VAL A 189 -1.45 -10.55 0.76
C VAL A 189 -0.67 -9.28 0.45
N SER A 190 -1.26 -8.36 -0.33
CA SER A 190 -0.63 -7.09 -0.69
C SER A 190 -0.31 -6.24 0.55
N LYS A 191 -1.18 -6.26 1.56
CA LYS A 191 -1.02 -5.50 2.81
C LYS A 191 -0.05 -6.11 3.82
N ASN A 192 0.50 -7.29 3.55
CA ASN A 192 1.40 -7.94 4.51
C ASN A 192 2.78 -7.24 4.55
N LYS A 193 3.06 -6.54 5.66
CA LYS A 193 4.33 -5.81 5.87
C LYS A 193 5.58 -6.66 5.62
N TYR A 194 5.64 -7.89 6.11
CA TYR A 194 6.82 -8.73 5.92
C TYR A 194 7.06 -9.06 4.45
N ILE A 195 6.00 -9.41 3.71
CA ILE A 195 6.08 -9.71 2.28
C ILE A 195 6.55 -8.47 1.51
N ARG A 196 6.00 -7.29 1.82
CA ARG A 196 6.40 -6.02 1.21
C ARG A 196 7.88 -5.69 1.47
N ASP A 197 8.30 -5.69 2.73
CA ASP A 197 9.68 -5.39 3.15
C ASP A 197 10.68 -6.36 2.52
N LYS A 198 10.50 -7.66 2.73
CA LYS A 198 11.44 -8.66 2.26
C LYS A 198 11.34 -8.87 0.76
N GLY A 199 10.16 -8.72 0.18
CA GLY A 199 9.96 -8.75 -1.26
C GLY A 199 10.81 -7.71 -1.96
N LEU A 200 10.67 -6.42 -1.58
CA LEU A 200 11.49 -5.36 -2.16
C LEU A 200 12.98 -5.56 -1.91
N PHE A 201 13.35 -5.94 -0.69
CA PHE A 201 14.75 -6.16 -0.34
C PHE A 201 15.39 -7.28 -1.19
N PHE A 202 14.69 -8.38 -1.43
CA PHE A 202 15.20 -9.47 -2.27
C PHE A 202 15.20 -9.12 -3.76
N LEU A 203 14.21 -8.39 -4.25
CA LEU A 203 14.21 -7.87 -5.63
C LEU A 203 15.40 -6.94 -5.86
N TYR A 204 15.68 -6.05 -4.90
CA TYR A 204 16.85 -5.19 -4.92
C TYR A 204 18.16 -5.99 -4.91
N LEU A 205 18.36 -6.86 -3.91
CA LEU A 205 19.60 -7.63 -3.76
C LEU A 205 19.91 -8.53 -4.97
N GLN A 206 18.88 -9.13 -5.57
CA GLN A 206 19.05 -10.03 -6.71
C GLN A 206 19.00 -9.29 -8.06
N ARG A 207 18.91 -7.95 -8.05
CA ARG A 207 18.82 -7.11 -9.25
C ARG A 207 17.75 -7.62 -10.21
N ALA A 208 16.54 -7.81 -9.67
CA ALA A 208 15.42 -8.29 -10.45
C ALA A 208 15.19 -7.42 -11.69
N ASP A 209 14.72 -8.05 -12.77
CA ASP A 209 14.38 -7.31 -13.97
C ASP A 209 13.21 -6.34 -13.73
N SER A 210 13.08 -5.36 -14.62
CA SER A 210 12.07 -4.32 -14.48
C SER A 210 10.63 -4.82 -14.58
N THR A 211 10.40 -5.95 -15.24
CA THR A 211 9.05 -6.52 -15.34
C THR A 211 8.60 -7.12 -14.02
N VAL A 212 9.46 -7.91 -13.36
CA VAL A 212 9.17 -8.52 -12.05
C VAL A 212 9.06 -7.44 -10.97
N GLY A 213 9.97 -6.46 -10.98
CA GLY A 213 9.94 -5.34 -10.03
C GLY A 213 8.63 -4.54 -10.12
N LYS A 214 8.22 -4.16 -11.33
CA LYS A 214 6.95 -3.45 -11.57
C LYS A 214 5.74 -4.28 -11.18
N ASP A 215 5.69 -5.55 -11.57
CA ASP A 215 4.58 -6.46 -11.24
C ASP A 215 4.37 -6.56 -9.73
N PHE A 216 5.46 -6.67 -8.97
CA PHE A 216 5.40 -6.72 -7.52
C PHE A 216 4.93 -5.40 -6.92
N LEU A 217 5.47 -4.27 -7.39
CA LEU A 217 5.10 -2.94 -6.91
C LEU A 217 3.61 -2.64 -7.14
N ILE A 218 3.07 -3.03 -8.29
CA ILE A 218 1.64 -2.89 -8.61
C ILE A 218 0.80 -3.83 -7.74
N ALA A 219 1.22 -5.07 -7.55
CA ALA A 219 0.45 -6.08 -6.82
C ALA A 219 0.39 -5.85 -5.31
N MET A 220 1.42 -5.24 -4.73
CA MET A 220 1.52 -5.02 -3.28
C MET A 220 0.88 -3.72 -2.79
N ASP A 221 0.41 -2.85 -3.70
CA ASP A 221 -0.41 -1.67 -3.37
C ASP A 221 0.19 -0.79 -2.25
N PHE A 222 1.27 -0.08 -2.56
CA PHE A 222 1.98 0.77 -1.60
C PHE A 222 1.43 2.21 -1.52
N GLU A 223 0.10 2.37 -1.58
CA GLU A 223 -0.56 3.69 -1.49
C GLU A 223 -0.51 4.33 -0.08
N ASP A 224 0.05 3.65 0.91
CA ASP A 224 0.12 4.04 2.32
C ASP A 224 1.46 4.70 2.74
N ASP A 225 2.12 5.42 1.83
CA ASP A 225 3.40 6.13 2.06
C ASP A 225 4.57 5.25 2.55
N TYR A 226 4.40 3.93 2.49
CA TYR A 226 5.34 2.94 2.98
C TYR A 226 6.75 3.05 2.40
N TYR A 227 6.87 3.63 1.20
CA TYR A 227 8.15 3.89 0.55
C TYR A 227 9.09 4.76 1.41
N PHE A 228 8.54 5.64 2.25
CA PHE A 228 9.33 6.46 3.17
C PHE A 228 9.90 5.67 4.35
N CYS A 229 9.41 4.46 4.63
CA CYS A 229 10.02 3.56 5.61
C CYS A 229 11.16 2.69 5.05
N LEU A 230 11.35 2.64 3.73
CA LEU A 230 12.40 1.82 3.10
C LEU A 230 13.80 2.37 3.34
N SER A 231 14.84 1.53 3.22
CA SER A 231 16.21 2.05 3.11
C SER A 231 16.38 2.87 1.83
N VAL A 232 17.38 3.76 1.80
CA VAL A 232 17.65 4.63 0.64
C VAL A 232 17.88 3.80 -0.62
N ASP A 233 18.72 2.77 -0.56
CA ASP A 233 19.04 1.96 -1.74
C ASP A 233 17.81 1.24 -2.33
N VAL A 234 16.96 0.70 -1.46
CA VAL A 234 15.73 0.02 -1.88
C VAL A 234 14.73 1.03 -2.43
N PHE A 235 14.66 2.23 -1.84
CA PHE A 235 13.85 3.32 -2.35
C PHE A 235 14.29 3.77 -3.75
N GLU A 236 15.59 3.93 -3.98
CA GLU A 236 16.14 4.27 -5.30
C GLU A 236 15.90 3.16 -6.34
N PHE A 237 16.01 1.90 -5.93
CA PHE A 237 15.63 0.76 -6.75
C PHE A 237 14.16 0.82 -7.18
N VAL A 238 13.24 1.15 -6.25
CA VAL A 238 11.83 1.34 -6.58
C VAL A 238 11.68 2.45 -7.61
N LEU A 239 12.26 3.63 -7.36
CA LEU A 239 12.20 4.77 -8.28
C LEU A 239 12.73 4.43 -9.67
N TYR A 240 13.82 3.67 -9.76
CA TYR A 240 14.37 3.22 -11.04
C TYR A 240 13.37 2.40 -11.85
N HIS A 241 12.64 1.49 -11.19
CA HIS A 241 11.73 0.59 -11.88
C HIS A 241 10.44 1.27 -12.31
N VAL A 242 9.85 2.11 -11.47
CA VAL A 242 8.53 2.71 -11.73
C VAL A 242 8.58 4.15 -12.21
N GLY A 243 9.77 4.76 -12.18
CA GLY A 243 9.91 6.20 -12.30
C GLY A 243 9.01 6.92 -11.30
N TYR A 244 8.31 7.92 -11.81
CA TYR A 244 7.34 8.71 -11.04
C TYR A 244 5.90 8.21 -11.21
N ASP A 245 5.65 7.15 -11.99
CA ASP A 245 4.28 6.71 -12.32
C ASP A 245 3.49 6.24 -11.08
N LEU A 246 4.19 5.70 -10.06
CA LEU A 246 3.57 5.33 -8.78
C LEU A 246 2.96 6.53 -8.03
N TRP A 247 3.52 7.72 -8.23
CA TRP A 247 3.12 8.97 -7.58
C TRP A 247 2.34 9.90 -8.53
N SER A 248 1.97 9.37 -9.70
CA SER A 248 1.16 10.06 -10.71
C SER A 248 -0.35 9.91 -10.45
N ARG A 249 -0.75 8.94 -9.62
CA ARG A 249 -2.09 8.95 -9.01
C ARG A 249 -2.20 10.22 -8.17
N PRO A 250 -3.38 10.85 -8.11
CA PRO A 250 -3.62 11.98 -7.23
C PRO A 250 -3.67 11.50 -5.78
N SER A 251 -2.57 10.95 -5.26
CA SER A 251 -2.31 11.00 -3.83
C SER A 251 -2.30 12.48 -3.48
N CYS A 252 -3.07 12.86 -2.46
CA CYS A 252 -3.20 14.24 -2.01
C CYS A 252 -1.88 14.86 -1.50
N GLU A 253 -0.75 14.19 -1.70
CA GLU A 253 0.55 14.46 -1.11
C GLU A 253 1.65 14.51 -2.18
N ASP A 254 2.50 15.53 -2.04
CA ASP A 254 3.70 15.68 -2.84
C ASP A 254 4.86 14.95 -2.15
N PRO A 255 5.42 13.88 -2.74
CA PRO A 255 6.40 13.04 -2.05
C PRO A 255 7.72 13.76 -1.76
N ILE A 256 8.05 14.84 -2.49
CA ILE A 256 9.27 15.61 -2.19
C ILE A 256 9.06 16.41 -0.91
N HIS A 257 7.92 17.10 -0.80
CA HIS A 257 7.58 17.82 0.44
C HIS A 257 7.33 16.87 1.62
N THR A 258 6.68 15.72 1.41
CA THR A 258 6.51 14.69 2.45
C THR A 258 7.88 14.18 2.93
N ALA A 259 8.82 13.90 2.02
CA ALA A 259 10.18 13.50 2.38
C ALA A 259 10.91 14.55 3.23
N ILE A 260 10.71 15.84 2.96
CA ILE A 260 11.32 16.93 3.73
C ILE A 260 10.68 17.03 5.10
N PHE A 261 9.35 16.93 5.17
CA PHE A 261 8.60 16.97 6.41
C PHE A 261 8.99 15.82 7.36
N ASP A 262 9.15 14.61 6.81
CA ASP A 262 9.56 13.41 7.55
C ASP A 262 11.07 13.30 7.78
N TYR A 263 11.84 14.37 7.50
CA TYR A 263 13.30 14.42 7.64
C TYR A 263 14.06 13.39 6.78
N ALA A 264 13.40 12.81 5.76
CA ALA A 264 13.96 11.87 4.79
C ALA A 264 14.69 12.58 3.64
N TYR A 265 15.59 13.50 3.97
CA TYR A 265 16.23 14.44 3.03
C TYR A 265 16.94 13.79 1.85
N VAL A 266 17.58 12.62 2.06
CA VAL A 266 18.25 11.89 0.98
C VAL A 266 17.22 11.45 -0.07
N LYS A 267 16.04 11.00 0.36
CA LYS A 267 14.95 10.57 -0.53
C LYS A 267 14.36 11.75 -1.30
N ALA A 268 14.26 12.93 -0.69
CA ALA A 268 13.88 14.15 -1.41
C ALA A 268 14.82 14.42 -2.58
N GLY A 269 16.13 14.24 -2.37
CA GLY A 269 17.14 14.32 -3.42
C GLY A 269 16.95 13.28 -4.52
N SER A 270 16.72 12.01 -4.17
CA SER A 270 16.46 10.94 -5.15
C SER A 270 15.17 11.20 -5.96
N LEU A 271 14.10 11.70 -5.33
CA LEU A 271 12.85 12.07 -6.02
C LEU A 271 13.05 13.19 -7.05
N LEU A 272 13.88 14.19 -6.72
CA LEU A 272 14.24 15.28 -7.64
C LEU A 272 15.08 14.81 -8.84
N GLN A 273 15.56 13.57 -8.88
CA GLN A 273 16.15 13.02 -10.11
C GLN A 273 15.09 12.60 -11.12
N TYR A 274 13.88 12.28 -10.67
CA TYR A 274 12.78 11.81 -11.52
C TYR A 274 11.72 12.88 -11.79
N ARG A 275 11.66 13.93 -10.96
CA ARG A 275 10.71 15.03 -11.08
C ARG A 275 11.38 16.39 -11.22
N ASP A 276 10.78 17.27 -12.01
CA ASP A 276 11.30 18.61 -12.28
C ASP A 276 11.33 19.49 -11.03
N SER A 277 10.21 19.56 -10.30
CA SER A 277 10.02 20.34 -9.06
C SER A 277 8.94 19.73 -8.16
N PRO A 278 8.91 20.06 -6.85
CA PRO A 278 7.78 19.72 -6.01
C PRO A 278 6.54 20.55 -6.40
N ARG A 279 5.35 20.05 -6.05
CA ARG A 279 4.06 20.72 -6.22
C ARG A 279 3.44 21.03 -4.87
N PHE A 280 2.76 22.16 -4.80
CA PHE A 280 2.03 22.53 -3.59
C PHE A 280 1.06 21.44 -3.14
N CYS A 281 1.10 21.11 -1.85
CA CYS A 281 0.28 20.09 -1.22
C CYS A 281 -0.62 20.72 -0.15
N GLY A 282 -1.91 20.87 -0.45
CA GLY A 282 -2.86 21.47 0.49
C GLY A 282 -3.12 20.65 1.77
N LYS A 283 -2.86 19.34 1.76
CA LYS A 283 -2.94 18.49 2.96
C LYS A 283 -1.75 18.73 3.88
N LEU A 284 -0.53 18.69 3.34
CA LEU A 284 0.69 18.94 4.10
C LEU A 284 0.75 20.37 4.61
N TYR A 285 0.30 21.34 3.81
CA TYR A 285 0.08 22.72 4.26
C TYR A 285 -0.79 22.79 5.52
N ARG A 286 -1.93 22.06 5.56
CA ARG A 286 -2.80 22.02 6.73
C ARG A 286 -2.12 21.41 7.95
N ILE A 287 -1.36 20.33 7.77
CA ILE A 287 -0.59 19.69 8.85
C ILE A 287 0.44 20.67 9.41
N MET A 288 1.25 21.30 8.55
CA MET A 288 2.26 22.26 8.96
C MET A 288 1.65 23.50 9.64
N ASN A 289 0.50 23.99 9.15
CA ASN A 289 -0.18 25.12 9.75
C ASN A 289 -0.82 24.78 11.11
N SER A 290 -1.33 23.55 11.27
CA SER A 290 -1.89 23.09 12.55
C SER A 290 -0.86 23.00 13.67
N ASN A 291 0.43 22.89 13.33
CA ASN A 291 1.53 22.91 14.29
C ASN A 291 1.90 24.34 14.80
N ARG A 292 1.11 25.38 14.44
CA ARG A 292 1.08 26.74 15.04
C ARG A 292 2.43 27.41 15.27
N LEU A 293 3.32 27.41 14.28
CA LEU A 293 4.66 27.97 14.48
C LEU A 293 4.73 29.50 14.40
N LEU A 294 3.77 30.21 13.78
CA LEU A 294 4.02 31.59 13.28
C LEU A 294 2.84 32.58 13.38
N LEU A 295 1.73 32.37 12.65
CA LEU A 295 0.56 33.27 12.63
C LEU A 295 -0.72 32.53 13.02
N SER A 296 -1.72 33.26 13.53
CA SER A 296 -3.08 32.73 13.68
C SER A 296 -3.73 32.51 12.30
N GLU A 297 -4.72 31.62 12.25
CA GLU A 297 -5.45 31.32 11.00
C GLU A 297 -6.16 32.55 10.43
N ASP A 298 -6.68 33.43 11.31
CA ASP A 298 -7.36 34.66 10.92
C ASP A 298 -6.38 35.68 10.30
N GLU A 299 -5.20 35.87 10.90
CA GLU A 299 -4.16 36.74 10.35
C GLU A 299 -3.66 36.26 8.98
N LEU A 300 -3.50 34.94 8.82
CA LEU A 300 -3.14 34.34 7.54
C LEU A 300 -4.22 34.54 6.49
N ASN A 301 -5.49 34.32 6.86
CA ASN A 301 -6.61 34.51 5.94
C ASN A 301 -6.69 35.96 5.46
N ILE A 302 -6.48 36.93 6.36
CA ILE A 302 -6.41 38.36 5.99
C ILE A 302 -5.23 38.61 5.05
N ALA A 303 -4.04 38.08 5.34
CA ALA A 303 -2.86 38.26 4.49
C ALA A 303 -3.05 37.65 3.09
N PHE A 304 -3.70 36.49 2.99
CA PHE A 304 -4.04 35.85 1.73
C PHE A 304 -5.09 36.64 0.94
N GLN A 305 -6.16 37.11 1.60
CA GLN A 305 -7.22 37.89 0.96
C GLN A 305 -6.71 39.23 0.43
N ASN A 306 -5.79 39.87 1.16
CA ASN A 306 -5.17 41.13 0.77
C ASN A 306 -4.03 40.95 -0.25
N GLY A 307 -3.73 39.71 -0.67
CA GLY A 307 -2.68 39.43 -1.64
C GLY A 307 -1.26 39.71 -1.16
N LEU A 308 -1.05 39.80 0.16
CA LEU A 308 0.28 40.08 0.74
C LEU A 308 1.22 38.87 0.59
N ILE A 309 0.65 37.67 0.61
CA ILE A 309 1.37 36.41 0.41
C ILE A 309 0.39 35.36 -0.13
N THR A 310 0.89 34.37 -0.89
CA THR A 310 0.08 33.22 -1.32
C THR A 310 0.24 32.04 -0.37
N LYS A 311 -0.68 31.06 -0.42
CA LYS A 311 -0.58 29.84 0.41
C LYS A 311 0.65 29.02 0.05
N GLU A 312 0.96 28.92 -1.23
CA GLU A 312 2.15 28.25 -1.78
C GLU A 312 3.42 28.92 -1.26
N ARG A 313 3.44 30.25 -1.27
CA ARG A 313 4.59 31.03 -0.82
C ARG A 313 4.81 30.89 0.68
N TYR A 314 3.75 31.01 1.47
CA TYR A 314 3.80 30.78 2.91
C TYR A 314 4.27 29.36 3.23
N PHE A 315 3.76 28.35 2.51
CA PHE A 315 4.18 26.96 2.68
C PHE A 315 5.68 26.75 2.52
N LEU A 316 6.31 27.36 1.49
CA LEU A 316 7.76 27.31 1.31
C LEU A 316 8.53 27.95 2.48
N ILE A 317 8.01 29.05 3.06
CA ILE A 317 8.62 29.69 4.23
C ILE A 317 8.50 28.77 5.46
N VAL A 318 7.34 28.16 5.68
CA VAL A 318 7.14 27.22 6.80
C VAL A 318 8.04 25.98 6.63
N GLU A 319 8.26 25.50 5.40
CA GLU A 319 9.17 24.38 5.13
C GLU A 319 10.62 24.71 5.51
N ILE A 320 11.10 25.92 5.20
CA ILE A 320 12.41 26.40 5.65
C ILE A 320 12.51 26.35 7.17
N LEU A 321 11.45 26.76 7.87
CA LEU A 321 11.43 26.82 9.32
C LEU A 321 11.36 25.45 9.98
N HIS A 322 10.58 24.55 9.40
CA HIS A 322 10.53 23.15 9.81
C HIS A 322 11.93 22.53 9.81
N VAL A 323 12.66 22.69 8.70
CA VAL A 323 14.03 22.18 8.57
C VAL A 323 15.01 22.90 9.51
N LEU A 324 14.92 24.23 9.62
CA LEU A 324 15.78 25.03 10.49
C LEU A 324 15.65 24.64 11.97
N CYS A 325 14.42 24.36 12.41
CA CYS A 325 14.11 23.99 13.79
C CYS A 325 14.43 22.51 14.09
N GLY A 326 14.30 21.62 13.10
CA GLY A 326 14.48 20.18 13.28
C GLY A 326 15.91 19.71 13.57
N GLN A 327 16.94 20.53 13.36
CA GLN A 327 18.36 20.21 13.62
C GLN A 327 18.88 18.89 13.01
N VAL A 328 18.27 18.38 11.94
CA VAL A 328 18.72 17.13 11.28
C VAL A 328 19.70 17.45 10.15
N SER A 329 20.82 16.71 10.09
CA SER A 329 21.83 16.84 9.04
C SER A 329 21.24 16.52 7.66
N GLY A 330 21.65 17.29 6.64
CA GLY A 330 21.20 17.09 5.25
C GLY A 330 20.00 17.96 4.83
N GLY A 331 19.27 18.58 5.76
CA GLY A 331 18.11 19.42 5.45
C GLY A 331 18.44 20.63 4.58
N LEU A 332 19.58 21.28 4.85
CA LEU A 332 20.09 22.38 4.01
C LEU A 332 20.26 21.94 2.56
N LYS A 333 20.87 20.77 2.31
CA LYS A 333 21.12 20.28 0.95
C LYS A 333 19.82 19.92 0.24
N ALA A 334 18.85 19.30 0.94
CA ALA A 334 17.54 19.03 0.37
C ALA A 334 16.80 20.32 -0.01
N LEU A 335 16.80 21.33 0.87
CA LEU A 335 16.22 22.64 0.55
C LEU A 335 16.95 23.33 -0.59
N GLN A 336 18.28 23.30 -0.65
CA GLN A 336 19.04 23.82 -1.79
C GLN A 336 18.54 23.18 -3.10
N MET A 337 18.36 21.86 -3.13
CA MET A 337 17.83 21.17 -4.32
C MET A 337 16.40 21.59 -4.65
N VAL A 338 15.49 21.67 -3.66
CA VAL A 338 14.12 22.17 -3.85
C VAL A 338 14.12 23.58 -4.43
N TRP A 339 14.83 24.50 -3.78
CA TRP A 339 14.89 25.90 -4.19
C TRP A 339 15.57 26.06 -5.53
N ARG A 340 16.49 25.18 -5.91
CA ARG A 340 17.07 25.14 -7.26
C ARG A 340 16.07 24.62 -8.31
N SER A 341 15.12 23.77 -7.92
CA SER A 341 14.16 23.12 -8.80
C SER A 341 12.94 23.99 -9.17
N ILE A 342 12.69 25.06 -8.41
CA ILE A 342 11.55 25.97 -8.61
C ILE A 342 11.99 27.32 -9.22
N PRO A 343 11.13 28.00 -10.00
CA PRO A 343 11.41 29.32 -10.56
C PRO A 343 11.16 30.47 -9.58
N ASP A 344 10.62 30.20 -8.40
CA ASP A 344 10.18 31.19 -7.42
C ASP A 344 11.27 32.17 -6.99
N PRO A 345 10.97 33.49 -6.86
CA PRO A 345 11.86 34.48 -6.26
C PRO A 345 12.37 34.06 -4.87
N PHE A 346 13.51 34.59 -4.42
CA PHE A 346 13.99 34.33 -3.07
C PHE A 346 13.09 34.96 -2.00
N VAL A 347 13.08 34.39 -0.80
CA VAL A 347 12.30 34.91 0.32
C VAL A 347 12.87 36.25 0.75
N THR A 348 12.01 37.28 0.80
CA THR A 348 12.38 38.65 1.18
C THR A 348 12.32 38.85 2.70
N LEU A 349 12.99 39.88 3.20
CA LEU A 349 12.90 40.24 4.62
C LEU A 349 11.48 40.65 5.01
N ASP A 350 10.75 41.32 4.12
CA ASP A 350 9.36 41.71 4.34
C ASP A 350 8.44 40.49 4.49
N GLU A 351 8.63 39.46 3.66
CA GLU A 351 7.91 38.20 3.78
C GLU A 351 8.22 37.50 5.11
N LEU A 352 9.47 37.52 5.57
CA LEU A 352 9.82 36.96 6.88
C LEU A 352 9.16 37.78 8.01
N THR A 353 9.29 39.10 8.00
CA THR A 353 8.68 39.98 9.01
C THR A 353 7.17 39.80 9.08
N LEU A 354 6.49 39.72 7.92
CA LEU A 354 5.07 39.43 7.81
C LEU A 354 4.71 38.11 8.48
N VAL A 355 5.46 37.04 8.17
CA VAL A 355 5.19 35.70 8.69
C VAL A 355 5.50 35.57 10.18
N PHE A 356 6.52 36.25 10.69
CA PHE A 356 6.91 36.13 12.10
C PHE A 356 6.14 37.06 13.04
N ALA A 357 5.41 38.06 12.52
CA ALA A 357 4.82 39.16 13.30
C ALA A 357 5.81 39.75 14.33
N ARG A 358 7.11 39.79 13.97
CA ARG A 358 8.21 40.19 14.86
C ARG A 358 9.08 41.25 14.18
N PRO A 359 9.78 42.09 14.97
CA PRO A 359 10.74 43.03 14.41
C PRO A 359 11.80 42.34 13.54
N PRO A 360 12.28 42.99 12.47
CA PRO A 360 13.31 42.44 11.57
C PRO A 360 14.58 41.98 12.30
N ASP A 361 14.92 42.64 13.41
CA ASP A 361 16.12 42.37 14.21
C ASP A 361 15.97 41.20 15.20
N SER A 362 14.81 40.52 15.20
CA SER A 362 14.63 39.37 16.07
C SER A 362 15.61 38.24 15.70
N ARG A 363 16.14 37.56 16.72
CA ARG A 363 17.12 36.47 16.56
C ARG A 363 16.63 35.38 15.58
N ILE A 364 15.33 35.11 15.55
CA ILE A 364 14.74 34.10 14.67
C ILE A 364 14.65 34.56 13.21
N VAL A 365 14.29 35.83 12.96
CA VAL A 365 14.29 36.41 11.61
C VAL A 365 15.72 36.44 11.07
N GLN A 366 16.69 36.88 11.86
CA GLN A 366 18.10 36.92 11.46
C GLN A 366 18.72 35.53 11.25
N ARG A 367 18.30 34.53 12.02
CA ARG A 367 18.72 33.14 11.80
C ARG A 367 18.11 32.57 10.52
N THR A 368 16.82 32.85 10.29
CA THR A 368 16.11 32.41 9.08
C THR A 368 16.69 33.08 7.83
N ARG A 369 16.97 34.39 7.89
CA ARG A 369 17.62 35.14 6.80
C ARG A 369 18.96 34.53 6.40
N ARG A 370 19.82 34.21 7.38
CA ARG A 370 21.09 33.52 7.13
C ARG A 370 20.86 32.15 6.49
N PHE A 371 19.88 31.39 6.99
CA PHE A 371 19.58 30.08 6.45
C PHE A 371 19.02 30.15 5.01
N VAL A 372 18.18 31.14 4.68
CA VAL A 372 17.73 31.42 3.31
C VAL A 372 18.92 31.72 2.40
N LYS A 373 19.89 32.50 2.86
CA LYS A 373 21.15 32.75 2.14
C LYS A 373 21.92 31.45 1.90
N ASP A 374 22.02 30.58 2.90
CA ASP A 374 22.69 29.28 2.75
C ASP A 374 21.96 28.36 1.75
N ILE A 375 20.63 28.40 1.71
CA ILE A 375 19.80 27.62 0.78
C ILE A 375 19.95 28.12 -0.67
N THR A 376 20.06 29.43 -0.85
CA THR A 376 19.97 30.06 -2.16
C THR A 376 21.34 30.36 -2.78
N GLY A 377 22.37 30.51 -1.96
CA GLY A 377 23.71 30.89 -2.37
C GLY A 377 23.83 32.34 -2.88
N GLU A 378 22.76 33.13 -2.80
CA GLU A 378 22.75 34.53 -3.25
C GLU A 378 22.52 35.47 -2.05
N ASP A 379 23.29 36.56 -2.02
CA ASP A 379 23.07 37.62 -1.04
C ASP A 379 21.85 38.44 -1.47
N VAL A 380 20.70 38.13 -0.87
CA VAL A 380 19.49 38.95 -1.01
C VAL A 380 19.77 40.26 -0.27
N ARG A 381 20.35 41.24 -0.98
CA ARG A 381 20.51 42.60 -0.45
C ARG A 381 19.12 43.19 -0.23
N ASP A 382 18.96 43.91 0.88
CA ASP A 382 17.68 44.46 1.37
C ASP A 382 17.04 45.49 0.41
N GLU A 383 17.68 45.84 -0.70
CA GLU A 383 17.36 47.06 -1.42
C GLU A 383 16.35 46.93 -2.57
N ARG A 384 15.88 45.72 -2.96
CA ARG A 384 14.88 45.62 -4.05
C ARG A 384 13.99 44.39 -3.89
N GLY A 385 12.73 44.60 -3.48
CA GLY A 385 11.55 43.71 -3.42
C GLY A 385 11.59 42.31 -4.08
N HIS A 386 10.48 41.87 -4.68
CA HIS A 386 10.41 40.57 -5.36
C HIS A 386 11.20 40.58 -6.68
N GLN A 387 12.52 40.41 -6.62
CA GLN A 387 13.36 40.29 -7.81
C GLN A 387 13.15 38.91 -8.46
N PRO A 388 12.81 38.84 -9.75
CA PRO A 388 12.77 37.57 -10.46
C PRO A 388 14.18 36.94 -10.49
N ARG A 389 14.24 35.61 -10.55
CA ARG A 389 15.55 34.94 -10.65
C ARG A 389 16.25 35.27 -11.97
N LYS A 390 17.56 35.09 -12.01
CA LYS A 390 18.32 35.15 -13.27
C LYS A 390 17.76 34.15 -14.28
N LEU A 391 17.76 34.53 -15.56
CA LEU A 391 17.25 33.71 -16.68
C LEU A 391 17.74 32.26 -16.65
N LYS A 392 19.00 32.02 -16.26
CA LYS A 392 19.58 30.67 -16.13
C LYS A 392 18.74 29.74 -15.25
N HIS A 393 18.12 30.24 -14.18
CA HIS A 393 17.29 29.42 -13.29
C HIS A 393 15.97 29.03 -13.95
N TYR A 394 15.35 29.95 -14.70
CA TYR A 394 14.17 29.63 -15.51
C TYR A 394 14.49 28.61 -16.61
N CYS A 395 15.64 28.75 -17.28
CA CYS A 395 16.08 27.75 -18.27
C CYS A 395 16.27 26.37 -17.63
N ARG A 396 16.86 26.30 -16.43
CA ARG A 396 17.01 25.04 -15.70
C ARG A 396 15.68 24.36 -15.43
N THR A 397 14.72 25.09 -14.87
CA THR A 397 13.41 24.52 -14.52
C THR A 397 12.64 24.10 -15.77
N LEU A 398 12.72 24.87 -16.86
CA LEU A 398 12.11 24.52 -18.14
C LEU A 398 12.71 23.24 -18.75
N ILE A 399 14.03 23.13 -18.82
CA ILE A 399 14.72 21.93 -19.36
C ILE A 399 14.34 20.70 -18.53
N ARG A 400 14.40 20.82 -17.19
CA ARG A 400 14.02 19.74 -16.28
C ARG A 400 12.56 19.33 -16.46
N ARG A 401 11.65 20.29 -16.64
CA ARG A 401 10.23 20.04 -16.91
C ARG A 401 10.01 19.25 -18.19
N VAL A 402 10.66 19.65 -19.29
CA VAL A 402 10.57 18.94 -20.57
C VAL A 402 11.08 17.50 -20.42
N LEU A 403 12.23 17.32 -19.78
CA LEU A 403 12.78 15.98 -19.52
C LEU A 403 11.88 15.15 -18.60
N SER A 404 11.31 15.74 -17.56
CA SER A 404 10.41 15.06 -16.63
C SER A 404 9.12 14.62 -17.31
N ASN A 405 8.51 15.49 -18.12
CA ASN A 405 7.31 15.17 -18.90
C ASN A 405 7.54 14.01 -19.89
N ASN A 406 8.76 13.88 -20.41
CA ASN A 406 9.17 12.79 -21.29
C ASN A 406 9.72 11.56 -20.54
N LYS A 407 9.67 11.54 -19.19
CA LYS A 407 10.23 10.46 -18.33
C LYS A 407 11.73 10.21 -18.54
N GLN A 408 12.46 11.25 -18.94
CA GLN A 408 13.88 11.22 -19.27
C GLN A 408 14.74 11.99 -18.26
N LEU A 409 14.17 12.54 -17.17
CA LEU A 409 14.96 13.40 -16.28
C LEU A 409 16.13 12.69 -15.58
N SER A 410 15.94 11.42 -15.18
CA SER A 410 16.94 10.66 -14.43
C SER A 410 18.15 10.27 -15.28
N THR A 411 17.95 9.95 -16.57
CA THR A 411 19.04 9.51 -17.48
C THR A 411 19.40 10.55 -18.54
N GLY A 412 18.41 11.26 -19.07
CA GLY A 412 18.51 12.14 -20.24
C GLY A 412 19.45 13.32 -20.08
N ILE A 413 19.65 13.85 -18.86
CA ILE A 413 20.66 14.89 -18.63
C ILE A 413 22.07 14.39 -18.98
N GLY A 414 22.38 13.13 -18.62
CA GLY A 414 23.68 12.53 -18.94
C GLY A 414 23.86 12.24 -20.44
N GLU A 415 22.76 12.00 -21.14
CA GLU A 415 22.76 11.66 -22.58
C GLU A 415 22.95 12.89 -23.48
N MET A 416 22.66 14.10 -22.98
CA MET A 416 22.75 15.36 -23.74
C MET A 416 24.18 15.80 -24.11
N LYS A 417 25.23 15.08 -23.68
CA LYS A 417 26.66 15.39 -23.96
C LYS A 417 27.05 16.85 -23.65
N LEU A 418 26.49 17.41 -22.57
CA LEU A 418 26.75 18.78 -22.13
C LEU A 418 28.03 18.87 -21.29
N PRO A 419 28.68 20.05 -21.20
CA PRO A 419 29.75 20.31 -20.25
C PRO A 419 29.36 19.94 -18.81
N THR A 420 30.30 19.42 -18.02
CA THR A 420 30.09 18.97 -16.62
C THR A 420 29.47 20.03 -15.72
N SER A 421 29.80 21.31 -15.93
CA SER A 421 29.21 22.42 -15.18
C SER A 421 27.71 22.60 -15.47
N ILE A 422 27.28 22.37 -16.72
CA ILE A 422 25.87 22.45 -17.10
C ILE A 422 25.13 21.20 -16.62
N VAL A 423 25.75 20.02 -16.69
CA VAL A 423 25.19 18.77 -16.14
C VAL A 423 24.93 18.91 -14.64
N SER A 424 25.92 19.35 -13.86
CA SER A 424 25.76 19.54 -12.40
C SER A 424 24.71 20.60 -12.08
N PHE A 425 24.65 21.69 -12.86
CA PHE A 425 23.61 22.71 -12.74
C PHE A 425 22.19 22.14 -12.98
N LEU A 426 21.99 21.34 -14.02
CA LEU A 426 20.70 20.69 -14.33
C LEU A 426 20.32 19.60 -13.32
N ARG A 427 21.31 18.93 -12.71
CA ARG A 427 21.14 17.95 -11.63
C ARG A 427 20.89 18.58 -10.25
N LEU A 428 20.88 19.91 -10.16
CA LEU A 428 20.67 20.67 -8.92
C LEU A 428 21.83 20.57 -7.91
N GLU A 429 23.01 20.14 -8.38
CA GLU A 429 24.20 19.96 -7.55
C GLU A 429 24.88 21.31 -7.25
N ASN A 430 24.84 22.24 -8.22
CA ASN A 430 25.47 23.57 -8.16
C ASN A 430 24.49 24.72 -8.45
#